data_AF-A0A2W5FQ38-F1
#
_entry.id   AF-A0A2W5FQ38-F1
#
_cell.length_a   1.000
_cell.length_b   1.000
_cell.length_c   1.000
_cell.angle_alpha   90.00
_cell.angle_beta   90.00
_cell.angle_gamma   90.00
#
_symmetry.space_group_name_H-M   'P 1'
#
loop_
_entity.id
_entity.type
_entity.pdbx_description
1 polymer ?
#
loop_
_entity_poly.entity_id
_entity_poly.type
_entity_poly.pdbx_seq_one_letter_code
_entity_poly.pdbx_strand_id
1 'polypeptide(L)'
;MFSKAGYENAVKYPNTDTSMFQSNFWINLDKGCAERCDQNIILNTTPFAKHVDKSLIQLPTYDVGISKTSSDLKERFAVLAIGSNSSPDIMIKKLKNIGGEFLLAQAQIENHAVVHAACIGVAGTVPATIMPNQDTTTDVTISFLTAEQATALTGTEWNYDVVQSGFAPSLRQGTGIPVIDGALMYVSPWGALTIDQQNPLALKDVPSSTELAKLQSIGAMGFIADILGENSIQKLFDSFPGDTPDKEEKRLKAIFEIQKRNALPATIQGQQAWAASIGPKYEALGHSFPAIRYT
;
A
#
# COMPACT_ATOMS: atom_id res chain seq x y z
N MET A 1 -10.58 19.62 -15.49
CA MET A 1 -9.95 18.78 -16.54
C MET A 1 -8.58 18.39 -15.99
N PHE A 2 -8.31 17.11 -15.74
CA PHE A 2 -6.94 16.72 -15.40
C PHE A 2 -6.04 17.04 -16.61
N SER A 3 -4.89 17.63 -16.37
CA SER A 3 -3.95 17.98 -17.42
C SER A 3 -3.37 16.73 -18.08
N LYS A 4 -2.77 16.85 -19.26
CA LYS A 4 -1.91 15.82 -19.87
C LYS A 4 -0.91 15.22 -18.86
N ALA A 5 -0.42 16.05 -17.93
CA ALA A 5 0.45 15.62 -16.84
C ALA A 5 -0.23 14.66 -15.84
N GLY A 6 -1.55 14.76 -15.61
CA GLY A 6 -2.30 13.82 -14.78
C GLY A 6 -2.37 12.41 -15.38
N TYR A 7 -2.59 12.31 -16.69
CA TYR A 7 -2.51 11.05 -17.43
C TYR A 7 -1.10 10.47 -17.40
N GLU A 8 -0.08 11.28 -17.72
CA GLU A 8 1.33 10.85 -17.71
C GLU A 8 1.79 10.35 -16.32
N ASN A 9 1.31 11.00 -15.25
CA ASN A 9 1.62 10.63 -13.87
C ASN A 9 0.89 9.40 -13.35
N ALA A 10 -0.15 8.95 -14.05
CA ALA A 10 -0.96 7.82 -13.61
C ALA A 10 -0.71 6.58 -14.48
N VAL A 11 -0.26 6.77 -15.73
CA VAL A 11 0.36 5.74 -16.58
C VAL A 11 1.71 5.29 -16.02
N LYS A 12 2.47 6.20 -15.43
CA LYS A 12 3.61 5.86 -14.59
C LYS A 12 3.06 5.56 -13.19
N TYR A 13 3.18 4.33 -12.69
CA TYR A 13 2.89 4.08 -11.29
C TYR A 13 3.72 5.07 -10.45
N PRO A 14 3.13 5.77 -9.47
CA PRO A 14 3.70 7.02 -8.97
C PRO A 14 5.08 6.79 -8.35
N ASN A 15 6.12 7.10 -9.14
CA ASN A 15 7.52 7.23 -8.75
C ASN A 15 8.09 6.06 -7.90
N THR A 16 7.66 4.83 -8.15
CA THR A 16 8.29 3.64 -7.57
C THR A 16 8.71 2.70 -8.68
N ASP A 17 10.02 2.54 -8.83
CA ASP A 17 10.61 1.42 -9.54
C ASP A 17 11.27 0.47 -8.53
N THR A 18 11.81 -0.64 -9.03
CA THR A 18 12.54 -1.63 -8.23
C THR A 18 13.63 -1.01 -7.35
N SER A 19 14.23 0.12 -7.74
CA SER A 19 15.30 0.75 -6.96
C SER A 19 14.81 1.37 -5.64
N MET A 20 13.52 1.75 -5.55
CA MET A 20 12.94 2.25 -4.30
C MET A 20 12.85 1.17 -3.22
N PHE A 21 12.78 -0.10 -3.61
CA PHE A 21 12.81 -1.25 -2.71
C PHE A 21 14.24 -1.72 -2.37
N GLN A 22 15.25 -0.97 -2.81
CA GLN A 22 16.67 -1.30 -2.65
C GLN A 22 17.46 -0.26 -1.85
N SER A 23 16.80 0.81 -1.36
CA SER A 23 17.44 1.82 -0.52
C SER A 23 16.63 2.11 0.76
N ASN A 24 17.34 2.39 1.85
CA ASN A 24 16.74 2.97 3.04
C ASN A 24 16.79 4.49 2.93
N PHE A 25 15.79 5.18 3.48
CA PHE A 25 15.72 6.63 3.47
C PHE A 25 15.37 7.18 4.86
N TRP A 26 16.15 8.17 5.30
CA TRP A 26 15.76 9.07 6.38
C TRP A 26 14.98 10.23 5.78
N ILE A 27 13.75 10.45 6.25
CA ILE A 27 12.88 11.51 5.75
C ILE A 27 12.71 12.56 6.83
N ASN A 28 12.96 13.82 6.45
CA ASN A 28 12.70 14.99 7.28
C ASN A 28 11.59 15.82 6.60
N LEU A 29 10.40 15.77 7.19
CA LEU A 29 9.21 16.45 6.65
C LEU A 29 9.31 17.96 6.77
N ASP A 30 9.96 18.47 7.81
CA ASP A 30 10.12 19.91 8.05
C ASP A 30 11.00 20.57 6.97
N LYS A 31 11.98 19.81 6.47
CA LYS A 31 12.83 20.19 5.34
C LYS A 31 12.29 19.75 3.98
N GLY A 32 11.26 18.90 3.96
CA GLY A 32 10.69 18.31 2.76
C GLY A 32 11.71 17.51 1.95
N CYS A 33 12.64 16.81 2.61
CA CYS A 33 13.73 16.10 1.95
C CYS A 33 13.85 14.64 2.42
N ALA A 34 14.44 13.81 1.56
CA ALA A 34 14.77 12.42 1.84
C ALA A 34 16.26 12.18 1.56
N GLU A 35 16.95 11.56 2.52
CA GLU A 35 18.36 11.24 2.43
C GLU A 35 18.55 9.73 2.48
N ARG A 36 19.34 9.17 1.56
CA ARG A 36 19.67 7.74 1.61
C ARG A 36 20.50 7.45 2.86
N CYS A 37 20.21 6.35 3.54
CA CYS A 37 20.94 5.96 4.75
C CYS A 37 21.48 4.52 4.70
N ASP A 38 22.31 4.18 5.68
CA ASP A 38 22.97 2.87 5.80
C ASP A 38 21.93 1.73 5.91
N GLN A 39 22.34 0.51 5.53
CA GLN A 39 21.52 -0.69 5.63
C GLN A 39 21.47 -1.25 7.06
N ASN A 40 22.42 -0.86 7.91
CA ASN A 40 22.50 -1.31 9.29
C ASN A 40 21.52 -0.52 10.18
N ILE A 41 20.26 -0.95 10.17
CA ILE A 41 19.20 -0.42 11.04
C ILE A 41 19.31 -1.08 12.43
N ILE A 42 19.29 -0.27 13.48
CA ILE A 42 19.15 -0.77 14.85
C ILE A 42 17.66 -0.76 15.16
N LEU A 43 17.11 -1.93 15.48
CA LEU A 43 15.71 -2.07 15.86
C LEU A 43 15.64 -2.60 17.29
N ASN A 44 15.12 -1.79 18.21
CA ASN A 44 14.80 -2.22 19.55
C ASN A 44 13.29 -2.27 19.69
N THR A 45 12.73 -3.48 19.81
CA THR A 45 11.31 -3.63 20.08
C THR A 45 11.02 -3.14 21.48
N THR A 46 10.18 -2.11 21.58
CA THR A 46 9.58 -1.72 22.86
C THR A 46 8.23 -2.42 22.96
N PRO A 47 8.07 -3.44 23.83
CA PRO A 47 6.83 -4.25 23.89
C PRO A 47 5.62 -3.47 24.44
N PHE A 48 5.67 -2.15 24.48
CA PHE A 48 4.53 -1.32 24.86
C PHE A 48 3.59 -1.18 23.67
N ALA A 49 2.52 -1.98 23.72
CA ALA A 49 1.41 -1.85 22.80
C ALA A 49 0.70 -0.51 23.06
N LYS A 50 0.57 0.32 22.02
CA LYS A 50 -0.09 1.63 22.10
C LYS A 50 -1.29 1.66 21.17
N HIS A 51 -2.27 2.48 21.53
CA HIS A 51 -3.36 2.83 20.61
C HIS A 51 -2.86 3.92 19.65
N VAL A 52 -3.05 3.66 18.36
CA VAL A 52 -3.08 4.72 17.34
C VAL A 52 -4.52 5.24 17.27
N ASP A 53 -4.71 6.53 17.00
CA ASP A 53 -6.04 7.14 17.01
C ASP A 53 -7.05 6.36 16.15
N LYS A 54 -8.24 6.12 16.71
CA LYS A 54 -9.36 5.33 16.14
C LYS A 54 -9.06 3.84 15.87
N SER A 55 -7.88 3.33 16.23
CA SER A 55 -7.55 1.92 16.08
C SER A 55 -8.46 1.07 16.95
N LEU A 56 -8.96 -0.02 16.38
CA LEU A 56 -9.72 -1.06 17.10
C LEU A 56 -8.82 -1.91 18.01
N ILE A 57 -7.50 -1.83 17.83
CA ILE A 57 -6.51 -2.70 18.48
C ILE A 57 -5.31 -1.92 19.02
N GLN A 58 -4.54 -2.55 19.90
CA GLN A 58 -3.23 -2.05 20.32
C GLN A 58 -2.15 -2.59 19.39
N LEU A 59 -1.13 -1.78 19.12
CA LEU A 59 -0.08 -2.08 18.16
C LEU A 59 1.30 -1.95 18.82
N PRO A 60 2.27 -2.80 18.44
CA PRO A 60 3.64 -2.68 18.95
C PRO A 60 4.28 -1.37 18.48
N THR A 61 5.24 -0.90 19.27
CA THR A 61 6.06 0.25 18.93
C THR A 61 7.54 -0.12 18.93
N TYR A 62 8.32 0.63 18.17
CA TYR A 62 9.72 0.33 17.89
C TYR A 62 10.58 1.57 18.10
N ASP A 63 11.71 1.38 18.76
CA ASP A 63 12.80 2.33 18.76
C ASP A 63 13.75 1.98 17.62
N VAL A 64 13.99 2.92 16.72
CA VAL A 64 14.68 2.67 15.46
C VAL A 64 15.81 3.67 15.26
N GLY A 65 17.02 3.17 15.05
CA GLY A 65 18.21 3.98 14.76
C GLY A 65 18.94 3.47 13.53
N ILE A 66 19.94 4.23 13.09
CA ILE A 66 20.92 3.77 12.08
C ILE A 66 22.27 3.68 12.80
N SER A 67 23.00 2.57 12.62
CA SER A 67 24.21 2.25 13.41
C SER A 67 25.33 3.30 13.39
N LYS A 68 25.30 4.29 12.49
CA LYS A 68 26.30 5.38 12.39
C LYS A 68 25.77 6.74 12.84
N THR A 69 24.51 6.85 13.26
CA THR A 69 23.87 8.10 13.69
C THR A 69 23.52 8.04 15.17
N SER A 70 23.62 9.16 15.88
CA SER A 70 23.21 9.28 17.29
C SER A 70 21.72 9.55 17.48
N SER A 71 20.91 9.50 16.42
CA SER A 71 19.47 9.81 16.44
C SER A 71 18.63 8.56 16.34
N ASP A 72 18.10 8.12 17.48
CA ASP A 72 17.08 7.09 17.54
C ASP A 72 15.68 7.72 17.43
N LEU A 73 14.88 7.23 16.49
CA LEU A 73 13.44 7.47 16.43
C LEU A 73 12.76 6.59 17.48
N LYS A 74 12.05 7.20 18.42
CA LYS A 74 11.42 6.48 19.53
C LYS A 74 9.94 6.21 19.28
N GLU A 75 9.46 5.09 19.84
CA GLU A 75 8.03 4.75 19.89
C GLU A 75 7.31 4.82 18.53
N ARG A 76 7.91 4.23 17.50
CA ARG A 76 7.41 4.25 16.13
C ARG A 76 6.54 3.04 15.82
N PHE A 77 5.47 3.23 15.06
CA PHE A 77 4.68 2.15 14.48
C PHE A 77 5.30 1.74 13.15
N ALA A 78 5.47 0.43 12.96
CA ALA A 78 5.86 -0.12 11.67
C ALA A 78 4.66 -0.15 10.73
N VAL A 79 4.79 0.43 9.54
CA VAL A 79 3.77 0.40 8.49
C VAL A 79 4.38 -0.15 7.21
N LEU A 80 3.81 -1.23 6.70
CA LEU A 80 4.16 -1.89 5.46
C LEU A 80 3.72 -1.05 4.26
N ALA A 81 4.71 -0.66 3.47
CA ALA A 81 4.55 0.08 2.24
C ALA A 81 4.88 -0.84 1.05
N ILE A 82 3.85 -1.14 0.25
CA ILE A 82 3.86 -2.10 -0.87
C ILE A 82 3.52 -1.45 -2.23
N GLY A 83 3.66 -0.13 -2.33
CA GLY A 83 3.22 0.63 -3.49
C GLY A 83 3.70 2.08 -3.37
N SER A 84 2.83 3.06 -3.68
CA SER A 84 3.21 4.48 -3.63
C SER A 84 3.78 4.96 -2.28
N ASN A 85 3.43 4.29 -1.17
CA ASN A 85 3.97 4.59 0.17
C ASN A 85 5.45 4.21 0.33
N SER A 86 6.03 3.49 -0.63
CA SER A 86 7.47 3.20 -0.70
C SER A 86 8.26 4.36 -1.30
N SER A 87 7.59 5.33 -1.93
CA SER A 87 8.24 6.50 -2.54
C SER A 87 8.45 7.60 -1.49
N PRO A 88 9.70 8.05 -1.26
CA PRO A 88 9.96 9.17 -0.35
C PRO A 88 9.19 10.45 -0.71
N ASP A 89 9.14 10.80 -2.00
CA ASP A 89 8.44 12.01 -2.48
C ASP A 89 6.94 11.96 -2.20
N ILE A 90 6.32 10.78 -2.38
CA ILE A 90 4.90 10.59 -2.09
C ILE A 90 4.65 10.67 -0.59
N MET A 91 5.50 10.05 0.22
CA MET A 91 5.39 10.08 1.68
C MET A 91 5.56 11.50 2.22
N ILE A 92 6.53 12.28 1.71
CA ILE A 92 6.70 13.71 2.03
C ILE A 92 5.41 14.46 1.69
N LYS A 93 4.85 14.27 0.49
CA LYS A 93 3.62 14.95 0.07
C LYS A 93 2.43 14.59 0.95
N LYS A 94 2.27 13.32 1.33
CA LYS A 94 1.15 12.83 2.16
C LYS A 94 1.25 13.36 3.60
N LEU A 95 2.46 13.46 4.15
CA LEU A 95 2.70 13.78 5.56
C LEU A 95 3.17 15.22 5.81
N LYS A 96 3.29 16.06 4.77
CA LYS A 96 3.81 17.44 4.87
C LYS A 96 3.18 18.32 5.96
N ASN A 97 1.93 18.05 6.34
CA ASN A 97 1.19 18.84 7.33
C ASN A 97 1.40 18.36 8.78
N ILE A 98 2.07 17.21 8.98
CA ILE A 98 2.33 16.62 10.30
C ILE A 98 3.73 17.00 10.81
N GLY A 99 4.71 17.08 9.91
CA GLY A 99 6.10 17.41 10.26
C GLY A 99 6.87 16.26 10.91
N GLY A 100 8.11 16.57 11.31
CA GLY A 100 9.02 15.64 11.97
C GLY A 100 9.75 14.65 11.04
N GLU A 101 10.35 13.63 11.64
CA GLU A 101 11.25 12.70 10.96
C GLU A 101 10.80 11.24 11.09
N PHE A 102 11.04 10.46 10.04
CA PHE A 102 10.79 9.02 10.01
C PHE A 102 11.76 8.27 9.09
N LEU A 103 11.84 6.95 9.29
CA LEU A 103 12.67 6.05 8.49
C LEU A 103 11.80 5.24 7.54
N LEU A 104 12.21 5.14 6.28
CA LEU A 104 11.81 4.08 5.34
C LEU A 104 12.93 3.05 5.26
N ALA A 105 12.67 1.83 5.70
CA ALA A 105 13.62 0.72 5.71
C ALA A 105 13.17 -0.40 4.76
N GLN A 106 14.13 -1.05 4.10
CA GLN A 106 13.86 -2.24 3.31
C GLN A 106 13.51 -3.43 4.18
N ALA A 107 12.54 -4.19 3.72
CA ALA A 107 12.14 -5.44 4.33
C ALA A 107 11.79 -6.49 3.29
N GLN A 108 11.58 -7.70 3.77
CA GLN A 108 11.05 -8.82 3.02
C GLN A 108 9.89 -9.43 3.77
N ILE A 109 8.94 -9.97 3.02
CA ILE A 109 7.83 -10.77 3.53
C ILE A 109 7.84 -12.11 2.81
N GLU A 110 7.55 -13.16 3.56
CA GLU A 110 7.46 -14.53 3.07
C GLU A 110 6.00 -14.95 2.92
N ASN A 111 5.76 -15.86 1.98
CA ASN A 111 4.45 -16.44 1.66
C ASN A 111 3.36 -15.42 1.32
N HIS A 112 3.76 -14.25 0.82
CA HIS A 112 2.86 -13.18 0.44
C HIS A 112 3.36 -12.48 -0.83
N ALA A 113 2.44 -12.20 -1.75
CA ALA A 113 2.69 -11.46 -2.98
C ALA A 113 2.06 -10.08 -2.90
N VAL A 114 2.75 -9.09 -3.46
CA VAL A 114 2.16 -7.78 -3.76
C VAL A 114 1.59 -7.82 -5.17
N VAL A 115 0.30 -7.54 -5.27
CA VAL A 115 -0.52 -7.76 -6.47
C VAL A 115 -1.35 -6.52 -6.79
N HIS A 116 -1.93 -6.48 -7.99
CA HIS A 116 -2.88 -5.44 -8.36
C HIS A 116 -4.20 -5.63 -7.61
N ALA A 117 -4.70 -4.57 -6.98
CA ALA A 117 -6.05 -4.57 -6.41
C ALA A 117 -7.09 -4.58 -7.55
N ALA A 118 -8.23 -5.24 -7.34
CA ALA A 118 -9.33 -5.27 -8.29
C ALA A 118 -10.18 -3.98 -8.25
N CYS A 119 -9.54 -2.81 -8.29
CA CYS A 119 -10.22 -1.52 -8.24
C CYS A 119 -9.48 -0.43 -9.02
N ILE A 120 -10.17 0.70 -9.25
CA ILE A 120 -9.61 1.90 -9.84
C ILE A 120 -9.58 3.00 -8.77
N GLY A 121 -8.40 3.54 -8.50
CA GLY A 121 -8.21 4.66 -7.59
C GLY A 121 -8.79 5.97 -8.14
N VAL A 122 -8.93 6.98 -7.29
CA VAL A 122 -9.40 8.32 -7.71
C VAL A 122 -8.49 8.98 -8.75
N ALA A 123 -7.19 8.64 -8.72
CA ALA A 123 -6.26 9.11 -9.73
C ALA A 123 -6.39 8.38 -11.08
N GLY A 124 -7.30 7.38 -11.19
CA GLY A 124 -7.44 6.53 -12.38
C GLY A 124 -6.50 5.32 -12.41
N THR A 125 -5.57 5.21 -11.47
CA THR A 125 -4.58 4.12 -11.39
C THR A 125 -5.18 2.83 -10.83
N VAL A 126 -4.61 1.68 -11.21
CA VAL A 126 -4.82 0.40 -10.50
C VAL A 126 -3.85 0.34 -9.32
N PRO A 127 -4.33 0.35 -8.06
CA PRO A 127 -3.43 0.42 -6.93
C PRO A 127 -2.98 -0.99 -6.49
N ALA A 128 -2.02 -1.07 -5.57
CA ALA A 128 -1.50 -2.34 -5.07
C ALA A 128 -2.34 -2.87 -3.91
N THR A 129 -2.30 -4.18 -3.68
CA THR A 129 -2.72 -4.84 -2.44
C THR A 129 -1.78 -6.02 -2.16
N ILE A 130 -1.91 -6.62 -0.99
CA ILE A 130 -1.18 -7.83 -0.60
C ILE A 130 -2.13 -9.03 -0.58
N MET A 131 -1.64 -10.20 -1.00
CA MET A 131 -2.35 -11.48 -0.94
C MET A 131 -1.41 -12.59 -0.44
N PRO A 132 -1.92 -13.55 0.34
CA PRO A 132 -1.20 -14.79 0.62
C PRO A 132 -0.82 -15.50 -0.68
N ASN A 133 0.42 -15.96 -0.76
CA ASN A 133 0.90 -16.77 -1.87
C ASN A 133 2.09 -17.61 -1.40
N GLN A 134 1.92 -18.93 -1.33
CA GLN A 134 2.94 -19.84 -0.80
C GLN A 134 4.24 -19.76 -1.63
N ASP A 135 5.36 -20.03 -0.97
CA ASP A 135 6.70 -20.07 -1.57
C ASP A 135 7.11 -18.77 -2.28
N THR A 136 6.47 -17.64 -1.91
CA THR A 136 6.78 -16.32 -2.45
C THR A 136 7.51 -15.46 -1.43
N THR A 137 8.67 -14.95 -1.83
CA THR A 137 9.38 -13.88 -1.12
C THR A 137 9.16 -12.56 -1.87
N THR A 138 8.71 -11.52 -1.17
CA THR A 138 8.49 -10.19 -1.77
C THR A 138 9.29 -9.11 -1.04
N ASP A 139 10.05 -8.31 -1.80
CA ASP A 139 10.74 -7.13 -1.29
C ASP A 139 9.73 -6.00 -1.09
N VAL A 140 9.77 -5.39 0.08
CA VAL A 140 8.85 -4.34 0.52
C VAL A 140 9.61 -3.26 1.29
N THR A 141 8.91 -2.21 1.68
CA THR A 141 9.45 -1.19 2.58
C THR A 141 8.61 -1.10 3.84
N ILE A 142 9.23 -0.72 4.95
CA ILE A 142 8.58 -0.42 6.22
C ILE A 142 8.86 1.04 6.55
N SER A 143 7.80 1.82 6.78
CA SER A 143 7.93 3.14 7.39
C SER A 143 7.77 3.05 8.91
N PHE A 144 8.65 3.68 9.66
CA PHE A 144 8.58 3.77 11.12
C PHE A 144 8.05 5.14 11.54
N LEU A 145 6.74 5.21 11.78
CA LEU A 145 5.99 6.46 11.92
C LEU A 145 5.59 6.75 13.36
N THR A 146 5.43 8.02 13.73
CA THR A 146 4.73 8.38 14.98
C THR A 146 3.26 7.97 14.90
N ALA A 147 2.54 7.96 16.04
CA ALA A 147 1.09 7.75 16.05
C ALA A 147 0.37 8.73 15.11
N GLU A 148 0.73 10.02 15.19
CA GLU A 148 0.12 11.09 14.39
C GLU A 148 0.39 10.93 12.89
N GLN A 149 1.63 10.58 12.52
CA GLN A 149 2.00 10.31 11.13
C GLN A 149 1.27 9.07 10.59
N ALA A 150 1.14 8.00 11.37
CA ALA A 150 0.41 6.80 10.99
C ALA A 150 -1.09 7.08 10.79
N THR A 151 -1.71 7.82 11.71
CA THR A 151 -3.11 8.26 11.57
C THR A 151 -3.31 9.13 10.33
N ALA A 152 -2.41 10.07 10.07
CA ALA A 152 -2.47 10.93 8.88
C ALA A 152 -2.33 10.13 7.59
N LEU A 153 -1.39 9.18 7.54
CA LEU A 153 -1.23 8.28 6.39
C LEU A 153 -2.50 7.47 6.15
N THR A 154 -3.07 6.87 7.19
CA THR A 154 -4.34 6.13 7.12
C THR A 154 -5.49 6.98 6.59
N GLY A 155 -5.55 8.26 6.96
CA GLY A 155 -6.53 9.20 6.40
C GLY A 155 -6.44 9.37 4.88
N THR A 156 -5.28 9.09 4.27
CA THR A 156 -5.10 9.11 2.81
C THR A 156 -5.50 7.80 2.11
N GLU A 157 -5.69 6.71 2.86
CA GLU A 157 -5.92 5.34 2.37
C GLU A 157 -7.37 4.87 2.56
N TRP A 158 -8.34 5.78 2.44
CA TRP A 158 -9.79 5.57 2.64
C TRP A 158 -10.43 4.41 1.85
N ASN A 159 -9.75 3.87 0.83
CA ASN A 159 -10.18 2.71 0.04
C ASN A 159 -9.71 1.37 0.60
N TYR A 160 -8.95 1.36 1.69
CA TYR A 160 -8.29 0.19 2.26
C TYR A 160 -8.78 -0.06 3.67
N ASP A 161 -8.87 -1.34 4.04
CA ASP A 161 -8.83 -1.71 5.45
C ASP A 161 -7.39 -1.60 5.91
N VAL A 162 -7.23 -1.19 7.16
CA VAL A 162 -5.93 -1.19 7.83
C VAL A 162 -5.88 -2.39 8.75
N VAL A 163 -4.84 -3.20 8.59
CA VAL A 163 -4.72 -4.50 9.24
C VAL A 163 -3.36 -4.58 9.92
N GLN A 164 -3.31 -5.11 11.15
CA GLN A 164 -2.04 -5.54 11.73
C GLN A 164 -1.69 -6.91 11.17
N SER A 165 -0.48 -7.06 10.62
CA SER A 165 0.01 -8.30 10.06
C SER A 165 0.04 -9.42 11.10
N GLY A 166 -0.53 -10.58 10.74
CA GLY A 166 -0.36 -11.82 11.49
C GLY A 166 0.92 -12.58 11.13
N PHE A 167 1.69 -12.06 10.18
CA PHE A 167 3.03 -12.49 9.80
C PHE A 167 4.05 -11.40 10.17
N ALA A 168 5.33 -11.77 10.15
CA ALA A 168 6.40 -10.92 10.66
C ALA A 168 7.37 -10.50 9.54
N PRO A 169 7.27 -9.25 9.04
CA PRO A 169 8.23 -8.72 8.07
C PRO A 169 9.65 -8.71 8.63
N SER A 170 10.60 -8.93 7.74
CA SER A 170 12.02 -9.09 8.05
C SER A 170 12.83 -7.94 7.46
N LEU A 171 13.49 -7.13 8.27
CA LEU A 171 14.33 -6.04 7.75
C LEU A 171 15.54 -6.62 6.98
N ARG A 172 15.82 -6.08 5.79
CA ARG A 172 17.00 -6.49 5.03
C ARG A 172 18.24 -5.82 5.62
N GLN A 173 19.13 -6.61 6.23
CA GLN A 173 20.42 -6.13 6.74
C GLN A 173 21.57 -7.05 6.30
N GLY A 174 22.80 -6.53 6.39
CA GLY A 174 24.01 -7.28 6.04
C GLY A 174 24.27 -8.48 6.97
N THR A 175 24.01 -8.36 8.27
CA THR A 175 24.21 -9.45 9.25
C THR A 175 23.14 -9.43 10.35
N GLY A 176 22.20 -10.37 10.29
CA GLY A 176 21.02 -10.45 11.16
C GLY A 176 19.77 -9.91 10.47
N ILE A 177 18.61 -10.49 10.76
CA ILE A 177 17.33 -10.07 10.17
C ILE A 177 16.39 -9.74 11.33
N PRO A 178 16.32 -8.47 11.77
CA PRO A 178 15.33 -8.06 12.75
C PRO A 178 13.93 -8.30 12.22
N VAL A 179 13.11 -8.91 13.05
CA VAL A 179 11.73 -9.26 12.74
C VAL A 179 10.81 -8.23 13.37
N ILE A 180 9.78 -7.84 12.63
CA ILE A 180 8.76 -6.89 13.08
C ILE A 180 7.54 -7.70 13.52
N ASP A 181 7.30 -7.76 14.83
CA ASP A 181 6.21 -8.52 15.47
C ASP A 181 4.80 -7.90 15.30
N GLY A 182 4.53 -7.30 14.13
CA GLY A 182 3.26 -6.67 13.79
C GLY A 182 3.45 -5.33 13.10
N ALA A 183 3.25 -5.32 11.78
CA ALA A 183 3.22 -4.09 10.99
C ALA A 183 1.77 -3.76 10.60
N LEU A 184 1.45 -2.48 10.52
CA LEU A 184 0.23 -2.03 9.85
C LEU A 184 0.37 -2.21 8.35
N MET A 185 -0.68 -2.68 7.69
CA MET A 185 -0.74 -2.81 6.24
C MET A 185 -2.10 -2.35 5.72
N TYR A 186 -2.10 -1.80 4.51
CA TYR A 186 -3.30 -1.38 3.81
C TYR A 186 -3.72 -2.50 2.85
N VAL A 187 -4.85 -3.15 3.14
CA VAL A 187 -5.37 -4.28 2.37
C VAL A 187 -6.65 -3.87 1.65
N SER A 188 -6.68 -4.10 0.33
CA SER A 188 -7.82 -3.70 -0.48
C SER A 188 -9.00 -4.62 -0.18
N PRO A 189 -10.14 -4.12 0.32
CA PRO A 189 -11.36 -4.92 0.47
C PRO A 189 -11.90 -5.36 -0.88
N TRP A 190 -11.49 -4.70 -1.96
CA TRP A 190 -11.92 -5.03 -3.32
C TRP A 190 -11.33 -6.34 -3.85
N GLY A 191 -10.34 -6.91 -3.14
CA GLY A 191 -9.66 -8.13 -3.58
C GLY A 191 -8.56 -7.87 -4.60
N ALA A 192 -8.09 -8.95 -5.23
CA ALA A 192 -6.96 -8.93 -6.16
C ALA A 192 -7.42 -9.15 -7.60
N LEU A 193 -6.86 -8.39 -8.53
CA LEU A 193 -7.14 -8.48 -9.96
C LEU A 193 -6.57 -9.80 -10.52
N THR A 194 -7.33 -10.45 -11.39
CA THR A 194 -7.00 -11.78 -11.95
C THR A 194 -7.49 -11.91 -13.39
N ILE A 195 -6.76 -12.68 -14.21
CA ILE A 195 -7.17 -13.00 -15.58
C ILE A 195 -8.12 -14.20 -15.60
N ASP A 196 -7.91 -15.16 -14.70
CA ASP A 196 -8.49 -16.51 -14.73
C ASP A 196 -9.41 -16.83 -13.54
N GLN A 197 -9.62 -15.87 -12.63
CA GLN A 197 -10.33 -16.07 -11.36
C GLN A 197 -9.70 -17.11 -10.44
N GLN A 198 -8.42 -17.44 -10.66
CA GLN A 198 -7.68 -18.44 -9.89
C GLN A 198 -6.43 -17.83 -9.28
N ASN A 199 -5.68 -17.06 -10.07
CA ASN A 199 -4.39 -16.50 -9.68
C ASN A 199 -4.40 -14.97 -9.75
N PRO A 200 -3.90 -14.28 -8.70
CA PRO A 200 -3.80 -12.83 -8.74
C PRO A 200 -2.66 -12.37 -9.66
N LEU A 201 -2.80 -11.16 -10.20
CA LEU A 201 -1.76 -10.52 -11.02
C LEU A 201 -0.74 -9.79 -10.14
N ALA A 202 0.48 -10.31 -10.10
CA ALA A 202 1.57 -9.70 -9.35
C ALA A 202 1.97 -8.33 -9.93
N LEU A 203 2.22 -7.37 -9.03
CA LEU A 203 2.67 -6.04 -9.40
C LEU A 203 4.16 -6.10 -9.78
N LYS A 204 4.46 -5.97 -11.07
CA LYS A 204 5.82 -6.15 -11.59
C LYS A 204 6.85 -5.17 -11.01
N ASP A 205 6.40 -3.99 -10.61
CA ASP A 205 7.28 -2.94 -10.08
C ASP A 205 7.78 -3.25 -8.66
N VAL A 206 7.15 -4.19 -7.97
CA VAL A 206 7.56 -4.69 -6.64
C VAL A 206 8.34 -6.00 -6.81
N PRO A 207 9.63 -6.04 -6.43
CA PRO A 207 10.45 -7.23 -6.62
C PRO A 207 9.92 -8.41 -5.80
N SER A 208 9.79 -9.57 -6.44
CA SER A 208 9.27 -10.78 -5.82
C SER A 208 9.78 -12.03 -6.53
N SER A 209 10.08 -13.07 -5.76
CA SER A 209 10.27 -14.44 -6.25
C SER A 209 8.92 -15.13 -6.22
N THR A 210 8.20 -15.12 -7.34
CA THR A 210 6.85 -15.69 -7.43
C THR A 210 6.58 -16.22 -8.83
N GLU A 211 5.79 -17.29 -8.91
CA GLU A 211 5.30 -17.90 -10.15
C GLU A 211 4.09 -17.16 -10.75
N LEU A 212 3.53 -16.17 -10.04
CA LEU A 212 2.40 -15.40 -10.53
C LEU A 212 2.75 -14.61 -11.80
N ALA A 213 1.77 -14.50 -12.70
CA ALA A 213 1.87 -13.62 -13.84
C ALA A 213 2.05 -12.16 -13.38
N LYS A 214 3.09 -11.49 -13.90
CA LYS A 214 3.48 -10.14 -13.51
C LYS A 214 3.04 -9.11 -14.53
N LEU A 215 2.42 -8.04 -14.06
CA LEU A 215 1.96 -6.93 -14.91
C LEU A 215 2.44 -5.59 -14.33
N GLN A 216 2.90 -4.70 -15.22
CA GLN A 216 3.12 -3.30 -14.83
C GLN A 216 1.78 -2.58 -14.72
N SER A 217 1.75 -1.48 -13.99
CA SER A 217 0.54 -0.70 -13.76
C SER A 217 -0.15 -0.25 -15.05
N ILE A 218 0.62 0.13 -16.08
CA ILE A 218 0.03 0.47 -17.38
C ILE A 218 -0.66 -0.72 -18.06
N GLY A 219 -0.11 -1.92 -17.90
CA GLY A 219 -0.73 -3.15 -18.40
C GLY A 219 -2.02 -3.47 -17.64
N ALA A 220 -2.02 -3.30 -16.31
CA ALA A 220 -3.21 -3.52 -15.49
C ALA A 220 -4.33 -2.52 -15.84
N MET A 221 -3.97 -1.27 -16.14
CA MET A 221 -4.91 -0.28 -16.65
C MET A 221 -5.49 -0.64 -18.01
N GLY A 222 -4.66 -1.14 -18.94
CA GLY A 222 -5.13 -1.66 -20.22
C GLY A 222 -6.11 -2.80 -20.04
N PHE A 223 -5.78 -3.74 -19.17
CA PHE A 223 -6.65 -4.89 -18.86
C PHE A 223 -7.99 -4.45 -18.26
N ILE A 224 -8.00 -3.48 -17.35
CA ILE A 224 -9.24 -2.91 -16.81
C ILE A 224 -10.05 -2.18 -17.89
N ALA A 225 -9.40 -1.44 -18.79
CA ALA A 225 -10.09 -0.81 -19.92
C ALA A 225 -10.81 -1.86 -20.78
N ASP A 226 -10.15 -2.98 -21.08
CA ASP A 226 -10.73 -4.08 -21.84
C ASP A 226 -11.94 -4.71 -21.12
N ILE A 227 -11.84 -4.96 -19.81
CA ILE A 227 -12.94 -5.48 -18.98
C ILE A 227 -14.18 -4.56 -19.07
N LEU A 228 -13.96 -3.26 -19.07
CA LEU A 228 -15.00 -2.23 -19.09
C LEU A 228 -15.47 -1.88 -20.51
N GLY A 229 -14.90 -2.50 -21.56
CA GLY A 229 -15.25 -2.22 -22.95
C GLY A 229 -14.75 -0.87 -23.45
N GLU A 230 -13.76 -0.28 -22.78
CA GLU A 230 -13.12 0.96 -23.19
C GLU A 230 -12.02 0.68 -24.23
N ASN A 231 -12.01 1.41 -25.33
CA ASN A 231 -11.08 1.16 -26.44
C ASN A 231 -9.67 1.77 -26.24
N SER A 232 -9.42 2.42 -25.10
CA SER A 232 -8.09 2.94 -24.75
C SER A 232 -8.00 3.28 -23.27
N ILE A 233 -6.77 3.25 -22.76
CA ILE A 233 -6.42 3.69 -21.40
C ILE A 233 -6.75 5.18 -21.20
N GLN A 234 -6.62 6.01 -22.25
CA GLN A 234 -7.00 7.43 -22.17
C GLN A 234 -8.49 7.61 -21.88
N LYS A 235 -9.39 6.83 -22.51
CA LYS A 235 -10.83 6.93 -22.23
C LYS A 235 -11.20 6.46 -20.83
N LEU A 236 -10.53 5.43 -20.34
CA LEU A 236 -10.60 5.02 -18.95
C LEU A 236 -10.22 6.21 -18.04
N PHE A 237 -9.09 6.85 -18.33
CA PHE A 237 -8.65 8.06 -17.66
C PHE A 237 -9.51 9.28 -17.88
N ASP A 238 -10.30 9.42 -18.93
CA ASP A 238 -11.19 10.57 -19.06
C ASP A 238 -12.46 10.34 -18.21
N SER A 239 -12.79 9.07 -17.99
CA SER A 239 -14.00 8.63 -17.29
C SER A 239 -13.93 8.71 -15.76
N PHE A 240 -12.77 8.46 -15.15
CA PHE A 240 -12.67 8.19 -13.71
C PHE A 240 -11.91 9.19 -12.81
N PRO A 241 -11.06 10.12 -13.28
CA PRO A 241 -10.32 10.98 -12.37
C PRO A 241 -11.14 12.20 -11.98
N GLY A 242 -11.16 12.45 -10.67
CA GLY A 242 -11.80 13.59 -10.03
C GLY A 242 -12.83 13.18 -8.99
N ASP A 243 -13.02 14.06 -8.01
CA ASP A 243 -13.85 13.81 -6.83
C ASP A 243 -15.27 14.38 -6.96
N THR A 244 -15.75 14.58 -8.19
CA THR A 244 -17.15 14.97 -8.40
C THR A 244 -18.06 13.76 -8.13
N PRO A 245 -19.24 13.94 -7.51
CA PRO A 245 -20.17 12.84 -7.22
C PRO A 245 -20.44 11.90 -8.40
N ASP A 246 -20.71 12.45 -9.60
CA ASP A 246 -20.99 11.66 -10.80
C ASP A 246 -19.83 10.74 -11.22
N LYS A 247 -18.60 11.23 -11.06
CA LYS A 247 -17.38 10.47 -11.37
C LYS A 247 -17.09 9.41 -10.32
N GLU A 248 -17.32 9.74 -9.05
CA GLU A 248 -17.21 8.78 -7.95
C GLU A 248 -18.20 7.62 -8.15
N GLU A 249 -19.46 7.92 -8.46
CA GLU A 249 -20.48 6.90 -8.76
C GLU A 249 -20.08 6.05 -9.98
N LYS A 250 -19.64 6.68 -11.08
CA LYS A 250 -19.17 5.95 -12.27
C LYS A 250 -18.01 5.01 -11.91
N ARG A 251 -17.04 5.48 -11.13
CA ARG A 251 -15.88 4.71 -10.66
C ARG A 251 -16.30 3.53 -9.80
N LEU A 252 -17.23 3.73 -8.85
CA LEU A 252 -17.75 2.65 -8.01
C LEU A 252 -18.48 1.57 -8.82
N LYS A 253 -19.28 1.98 -9.81
CA LYS A 253 -19.92 1.04 -10.76
C LYS A 253 -18.90 0.25 -11.58
N ALA A 254 -17.81 0.89 -12.00
CA ALA A 254 -16.74 0.21 -12.72
C ALA A 254 -16.01 -0.82 -11.84
N ILE A 255 -15.74 -0.49 -10.56
CA ILE A 255 -15.17 -1.43 -9.59
C ILE A 255 -16.05 -2.67 -9.45
N PHE A 256 -17.37 -2.51 -9.39
CA PHE A 256 -18.30 -3.64 -9.32
C PHE A 256 -18.22 -4.56 -10.54
N GLU A 257 -18.14 -4.00 -11.75
CA GLU A 257 -18.00 -4.80 -12.96
C GLU A 257 -16.66 -5.55 -13.02
N ILE A 258 -15.57 -4.93 -12.54
CA ILE A 258 -14.27 -5.61 -12.38
C ILE A 258 -14.40 -6.76 -11.38
N GLN A 259 -15.01 -6.53 -10.22
CA GLN A 259 -15.14 -7.54 -9.19
C GLN A 259 -15.91 -8.78 -9.63
N LYS A 260 -16.98 -8.61 -10.41
CA LYS A 260 -17.76 -9.74 -10.94
C LYS A 260 -16.99 -10.65 -11.88
N ARG A 261 -16.05 -10.08 -12.64
CA ARG A 261 -15.45 -10.77 -13.79
C ARG A 261 -14.03 -11.22 -13.53
N ASN A 262 -13.27 -10.45 -12.76
CA ASN A 262 -11.81 -10.52 -12.74
C ASN A 262 -11.23 -10.18 -11.35
N ALA A 263 -11.87 -10.62 -10.27
CA ALA A 263 -11.36 -10.46 -8.92
C ALA A 263 -11.36 -11.76 -8.10
N LEU A 264 -10.30 -11.94 -7.32
CA LEU A 264 -10.26 -12.86 -6.19
C LEU A 264 -10.64 -12.12 -4.91
N PRO A 265 -11.40 -12.74 -3.99
CA PRO A 265 -11.75 -12.10 -2.73
C PRO A 265 -10.51 -11.82 -1.87
N ALA A 266 -10.52 -10.71 -1.15
CA ALA A 266 -9.45 -10.35 -0.23
C ALA A 266 -9.40 -11.34 0.95
N THR A 267 -8.22 -11.94 1.14
CA THR A 267 -7.92 -12.80 2.30
C THR A 267 -6.56 -12.40 2.83
N ILE A 268 -6.41 -12.26 4.14
CA ILE A 268 -5.12 -11.89 4.75
C ILE A 268 -4.99 -12.43 6.17
N GLN A 269 -3.77 -12.80 6.56
CA GLN A 269 -3.46 -13.17 7.93
C GLN A 269 -3.25 -11.91 8.78
N GLY A 270 -4.08 -11.72 9.81
CA GLY A 270 -3.97 -10.55 10.68
C GLY A 270 -5.28 -10.10 11.32
N GLN A 271 -5.22 -8.94 11.98
CA GLN A 271 -6.36 -8.36 12.68
C GLN A 271 -6.69 -6.97 12.15
N GLN A 272 -7.97 -6.71 11.85
CA GLN A 272 -8.40 -5.38 11.41
C GLN A 272 -8.18 -4.35 12.52
N ALA A 273 -7.48 -3.28 12.18
CA ALA A 273 -7.24 -2.13 13.04
C ALA A 273 -8.16 -0.95 12.66
N TRP A 274 -8.47 -0.76 11.37
CA TRP A 274 -9.49 0.17 10.87
C TRP A 274 -10.20 -0.40 9.66
N ALA A 275 -11.51 -0.14 9.55
CA ALA A 275 -12.28 -0.44 8.34
C ALA A 275 -12.15 0.68 7.31
N ALA A 276 -12.19 0.33 6.02
CA ALA A 276 -12.22 1.28 4.93
C ALA A 276 -13.43 2.22 5.04
N SER A 277 -13.21 3.53 4.96
CA SER A 277 -14.30 4.51 5.08
C SER A 277 -15.17 4.61 3.82
N ILE A 278 -14.82 3.94 2.73
CA ILE A 278 -15.64 3.93 1.51
C ILE A 278 -16.88 3.04 1.59
N GLY A 279 -16.93 2.09 2.54
CA GLY A 279 -18.04 1.13 2.69
C GLY A 279 -19.44 1.76 2.61
N PRO A 280 -19.76 2.77 3.44
CA PRO A 280 -21.09 3.40 3.43
C PRO A 280 -21.48 4.03 2.09
N LYS A 281 -20.52 4.59 1.34
CA LYS A 281 -20.79 5.15 0.00
C LYS A 281 -21.16 4.05 -1.00
N TYR A 282 -20.55 2.88 -0.85
CA TYR A 282 -20.81 1.74 -1.72
C TYR A 282 -22.17 1.09 -1.42
N GLU A 283 -22.51 0.97 -0.14
CA GLU A 283 -23.79 0.45 0.31
C GLU A 283 -24.97 1.33 -0.11
N ALA A 284 -24.76 2.65 -0.13
CA ALA A 284 -25.75 3.61 -0.64
C ALA A 284 -26.11 3.40 -2.12
N LEU A 285 -25.25 2.74 -2.91
CA LEU A 285 -25.53 2.36 -4.30
C LEU A 285 -26.29 1.02 -4.43
N GLY A 286 -26.71 0.42 -3.31
CA GLY A 286 -27.45 -0.85 -3.28
C GLY A 286 -26.57 -2.10 -3.42
N HIS A 287 -25.27 -1.96 -3.19
CA HIS A 287 -24.30 -3.06 -3.27
C HIS A 287 -23.77 -3.43 -1.89
N SER A 288 -23.56 -4.73 -1.63
CA SER A 288 -22.87 -5.17 -0.42
C SER A 288 -21.38 -4.82 -0.54
N PHE A 289 -20.85 -4.13 0.48
CA PHE A 289 -19.42 -3.86 0.54
C PHE A 289 -18.65 -5.17 0.79
N PRO A 290 -17.62 -5.48 -0.02
CA PRO A 290 -16.86 -6.71 0.15
C PRO A 290 -16.10 -6.67 1.49
N ALA A 291 -16.14 -7.79 2.21
CA ALA A 291 -15.41 -7.96 3.46
C ALA A 291 -14.12 -8.75 3.22
N ILE A 292 -13.04 -8.33 3.89
CA ILE A 292 -11.81 -9.09 3.94
C ILE A 292 -12.01 -10.33 4.82
N ARG A 293 -11.49 -11.47 4.37
CA ARG A 293 -11.40 -12.69 5.18
C ARG A 293 -10.10 -12.66 5.97
N TYR A 294 -10.22 -12.48 7.28
CA TYR A 294 -9.11 -12.54 8.21
C TYR A 294 -8.86 -14.00 8.61
N THR A 295 -7.61 -14.46 8.51
CA THR A 295 -7.17 -15.81 8.88
C THR A 295 -6.15 -15.80 10.01
#